data_AF-A0A7Y2K892-F1
#
_entry.id   AF-A0A7Y2K892-F1
#
_cell.length_a   1.000
_cell.length_b   1.000
_cell.length_c   1.000
_cell.angle_alpha   90.00
_cell.angle_beta   90.00
_cell.angle_gamma   90.00
#
_symmetry.space_group_name_H-M   'P 1'
#
loop_
_entity.id
_entity.type
_entity.pdbx_description
1 polymer ?
#
loop_
_entity_poly.entity_id
_entity_poly.type
_entity_poly.pdbx_seq_one_letter_code
_entity_poly.pdbx_strand_id
1 'polypeptide(L)'
;EWDNNSNSSFGLIILRRFCPCAVCFAEREKQGKNYIPIFRKDQVTVESIKPVGNYALGIKWKDGHDTGIYEYQYLFKLAGESKVEQK
;
A
#
# COMPACT_ATOMS: atom_id res chain seq x y z
N GLU A 1 1.22 12.31 -9.62
CA GLU A 1 0.33 13.40 -10.04
C GLU A 1 -1.01 12.82 -10.42
N TRP A 2 -2.07 13.48 -9.99
CA TRP A 2 -3.45 13.07 -10.23
C TRP A 2 -4.13 14.08 -11.17
N ASP A 3 -5.24 13.68 -11.79
CA ASP A 3 -5.98 14.51 -12.77
C ASP A 3 -6.44 15.87 -12.22
N ASN A 4 -6.54 16.01 -10.90
CA ASN A 4 -6.86 17.26 -10.22
C ASN A 4 -5.62 18.13 -9.90
N ASN A 5 -4.49 17.87 -10.55
CA ASN A 5 -3.17 18.48 -10.32
C ASN A 5 -2.62 18.32 -8.89
N SER A 6 -3.23 17.46 -8.07
CA SER A 6 -2.69 17.15 -6.76
C SER A 6 -1.59 16.10 -6.86
N ASN A 7 -0.64 16.17 -5.93
CA ASN A 7 0.43 15.19 -5.80
C ASN A 7 0.30 14.46 -4.48
N SER A 8 0.71 13.19 -4.46
CA SER A 8 0.71 12.36 -3.26
C SER A 8 1.98 11.53 -3.23
N SER A 9 2.64 11.54 -2.08
CA SER A 9 3.78 10.68 -1.77
C SER A 9 3.34 9.68 -0.71
N PHE A 10 3.81 8.43 -0.86
CA PHE A 10 3.50 7.36 0.08
C PHE A 10 4.78 6.84 0.70
N GLY A 11 4.78 6.74 2.03
CA GLY A 11 5.78 5.94 2.72
C GLY A 11 5.59 4.46 2.39
N LEU A 12 6.67 3.73 2.15
CA LEU A 12 6.61 2.28 1.86
C LEU A 12 5.93 1.49 2.99
N ILE A 13 6.09 1.94 4.23
CA ILE A 13 5.41 1.38 5.41
C ILE A 13 3.89 1.48 5.27
N ILE A 14 3.37 2.62 4.78
CA ILE A 14 1.94 2.82 4.57
C ILE A 14 1.44 1.89 3.46
N LEU A 15 2.14 1.85 2.32
CA LEU A 15 1.78 0.94 1.22
C LEU A 15 1.80 -0.54 1.65
N ARG A 16 2.73 -0.92 2.53
CA ARG A 16 2.81 -2.30 3.06
C ARG A 16 1.70 -2.61 4.06
N ARG A 17 1.39 -1.66 4.97
CA ARG A 17 0.29 -1.76 5.94
C ARG A 17 -1.06 -1.94 5.25
N PHE A 18 -1.25 -1.20 4.16
CA PHE A 18 -2.45 -1.22 3.35
C PHE A 18 -2.27 -2.06 2.07
N CYS A 19 -1.43 -3.09 2.12
CA CYS A 19 -1.31 -4.03 1.01
C CYS A 19 -2.68 -4.72 0.77
N PRO A 20 -3.19 -4.70 -0.47
CA PRO A 20 -4.51 -5.24 -0.83
C PRO A 20 -4.48 -6.73 -1.19
N CYS A 21 -3.34 -7.41 -1.08
CA CYS A 21 -3.30 -8.86 -1.32
C CYS A 21 -4.09 -9.63 -0.25
N ALA A 22 -4.62 -10.79 -0.62
CA ALA A 22 -5.48 -11.60 0.24
C ALA A 22 -4.83 -11.97 1.59
N VAL A 23 -3.52 -12.26 1.59
CA VAL A 23 -2.77 -12.61 2.81
C VAL A 23 -2.76 -11.43 3.78
N CYS A 24 -2.31 -10.26 3.33
CA CYS A 24 -2.24 -9.07 4.17
C CYS A 24 -3.63 -8.58 4.60
N PHE A 25 -4.64 -8.76 3.74
CA PHE A 25 -6.02 -8.43 4.08
C PHE A 25 -6.53 -9.29 5.24
N ALA A 26 -6.39 -10.62 5.14
CA ALA A 26 -6.80 -11.54 6.19
C ALA A 26 -6.05 -11.30 7.51
N GLU A 27 -4.74 -11.03 7.46
CA GLU A 27 -3.95 -10.69 8.64
C GLU A 27 -4.45 -9.41 9.31
N ARG A 28 -4.72 -8.36 8.52
CA ARG A 28 -5.20 -7.07 9.03
C ARG A 28 -6.60 -7.18 9.63
N GLU A 29 -7.49 -7.95 9.02
CA GLU A 29 -8.83 -8.21 9.60
C GLU A 29 -8.72 -8.93 10.95
N LYS A 30 -7.84 -9.92 11.07
CA LYS A 30 -7.65 -10.69 12.30
C LYS A 30 -7.13 -9.83 13.47
N GLN A 31 -6.23 -8.90 13.19
CA GLN A 31 -5.58 -8.07 14.21
C GLN A 31 -6.43 -6.87 14.66
N GLY A 32 -7.37 -6.43 13.82
CA GLY A 32 -8.24 -5.28 14.09
C GLY A 32 -7.55 -3.92 13.86
N LYS A 33 -8.35 -2.84 13.95
CA LYS A 33 -7.94 -1.47 13.53
C LYS A 33 -6.82 -0.85 14.38
N ASN A 34 -6.75 -1.21 15.67
CA ASN A 34 -5.81 -0.61 16.61
C ASN A 34 -4.43 -1.29 16.62
N TYR A 35 -4.28 -2.38 15.86
CA TYR A 35 -3.00 -3.06 15.76
C TYR A 35 -2.00 -2.24 14.94
N ILE A 36 -0.82 -2.03 15.51
CA ILE A 36 0.30 -1.36 14.85
C ILE A 36 1.31 -2.45 14.45
N PRO A 37 1.40 -2.81 13.16
CA PRO A 37 2.35 -3.82 12.71
C PRO A 37 3.79 -3.29 12.81
N ILE A 38 4.69 -4.13 13.31
CA ILE A 38 6.13 -3.89 13.26
C ILE A 38 6.66 -4.67 12.05
N PHE A 39 7.09 -3.95 11.02
CA PHE A 39 7.64 -4.56 9.82
C PHE A 39 9.15 -4.76 9.90
N ARG A 40 9.62 -5.91 9.42
CA ARG A 40 11.03 -6.11 9.12
C ARG A 40 11.41 -5.37 7.84
N LYS A 41 12.72 -5.14 7.65
CA LYS A 41 13.27 -4.37 6.52
C LYS A 41 12.83 -4.92 5.16
N ASP A 42 12.86 -6.24 4.99
CA ASP A 42 12.43 -6.93 3.77
C ASP A 42 10.95 -6.70 3.45
N GLN A 43 10.09 -6.67 4.47
CA GLN A 43 8.64 -6.47 4.29
C GLN A 43 8.28 -5.08 3.76
N VAL A 44 9.11 -4.08 4.01
CA VAL A 44 8.91 -2.69 3.52
C VAL A 44 9.89 -2.30 2.42
N THR A 45 10.65 -3.27 1.90
CA THR A 45 11.52 -3.05 0.75
C THR A 45 10.83 -3.54 -0.51
N VAL A 46 10.66 -2.63 -1.46
CA VAL A 46 10.14 -2.96 -2.79
C VAL A 46 11.22 -3.70 -3.59
N GLU A 47 10.84 -4.82 -4.18
CA GLU A 47 11.66 -5.54 -5.15
C GLU A 47 11.41 -5.01 -6.56
N SER A 48 10.14 -4.85 -6.96
CA SER A 48 9.77 -4.29 -8.26
C SER A 48 8.38 -3.69 -8.24
N ILE A 49 8.14 -2.70 -9.10
CA ILE A 49 6.82 -2.14 -9.36
C ILE A 49 6.53 -2.30 -10.85
N LYS A 50 5.33 -2.79 -11.18
CA LYS A 50 4.88 -2.96 -12.57
C LYS A 50 3.47 -2.40 -12.75
N PRO A 51 3.15 -1.77 -13.89
CA PRO A 51 1.77 -1.44 -14.20
C PRO A 51 0.95 -2.72 -14.40
N VAL A 52 -0.31 -2.69 -13.96
CA VAL A 52 -1.32 -3.72 -14.21
C VAL A 52 -2.40 -3.08 -15.06
N GLY A 53 -2.32 -3.32 -16.36
CA GLY A 53 -3.14 -2.59 -17.34
C GLY A 53 -2.98 -1.07 -17.17
N ASN A 54 -4.10 -0.35 -17.34
CA ASN A 54 -4.16 1.11 -17.20
C ASN A 54 -4.83 1.58 -15.89
N TYR A 55 -4.99 0.69 -14.90
CA TYR A 55 -5.83 0.98 -13.72
C TYR A 55 -5.16 0.75 -12.37
N ALA A 56 -3.98 0.11 -12.34
CA ALA A 56 -3.33 -0.24 -11.08
C ALA A 56 -1.81 -0.40 -11.20
N LEU A 57 -1.16 -0.44 -10.03
CA LEU A 57 0.23 -0.83 -9.85
C LEU A 57 0.30 -2.17 -9.12
N GLY A 58 1.06 -3.12 -9.66
CA GLY A 58 1.49 -4.32 -8.95
C GLY A 58 2.81 -4.04 -8.24
N ILE A 59 2.86 -4.28 -6.93
CA ILE A 59 4.10 -4.13 -6.13
C ILE A 59 4.54 -5.51 -5.65
N LYS A 60 5.79 -5.85 -5.94
CA LYS A 60 6.47 -7.01 -5.39
C LYS A 60 7.38 -6.57 -4.25
N TRP A 61 7.22 -7.17 -3.09
CA TRP A 61 7.99 -6.93 -1.87
C TRP A 61 9.07 -7.99 -1.71
N LYS A 62 10.20 -7.61 -1.07
CA LYS A 62 11.32 -8.54 -0.86
C LYS A 62 11.02 -9.68 0.12
N ASP A 63 9.95 -9.58 0.90
CA ASP A 63 9.48 -10.65 1.78
C ASP A 63 8.66 -11.73 1.05
N GLY A 64 8.49 -11.61 -0.26
CA GLY A 64 7.78 -12.58 -1.11
C GLY A 64 6.34 -12.20 -1.44
N HIS A 65 5.78 -11.11 -0.90
CA HIS A 65 4.45 -10.66 -1.30
C HIS A 65 4.47 -10.03 -2.70
N ASP A 66 3.77 -10.64 -3.66
CA ASP A 66 3.81 -10.24 -5.07
C ASP A 66 2.42 -10.13 -5.75
N THR A 67 1.36 -10.41 -5.01
CA THR A 67 -0.04 -10.40 -5.47
C THR A 67 -0.80 -9.12 -5.11
N GLY A 68 -0.13 -8.11 -4.54
CA GLY A 68 -0.73 -6.83 -4.20
C GLY A 68 -0.97 -5.96 -5.44
N ILE A 69 -2.24 -5.77 -5.81
CA ILE A 69 -2.67 -4.88 -6.89
C ILE A 69 -3.26 -3.60 -6.30
N TYR A 70 -2.52 -2.50 -6.45
CA TYR A 70 -2.86 -1.18 -5.94
C TYR A 70 -3.57 -0.38 -7.04
N GLU A 71 -4.89 -0.44 -7.07
CA GLU A 71 -5.70 0.38 -7.98
C GLU A 71 -5.41 1.87 -7.77
N TYR A 72 -5.37 2.66 -8.85
CA TYR A 72 -5.13 4.10 -8.75
C TYR A 72 -6.19 4.79 -7.88
N GLN A 73 -7.45 4.35 -7.96
CA GLN A 73 -8.52 4.84 -7.08
C GLN A 73 -8.28 4.49 -5.61
N TYR A 74 -7.75 3.30 -5.33
CA TYR A 74 -7.41 2.88 -3.97
C TYR A 74 -6.26 3.72 -3.40
N LEU A 75 -5.20 3.93 -4.19
CA LEU A 75 -4.09 4.82 -3.84
C LEU A 75 -4.57 6.26 -3.62
N PHE A 76 -5.44 6.77 -4.48
CA PHE A 76 -6.00 8.12 -4.32
C PHE A 76 -6.78 8.28 -3.00
N LYS A 77 -7.60 7.29 -2.63
CA LYS A 77 -8.31 7.26 -1.34
C LYS A 77 -7.32 7.21 -0.17
N LEU A 78 -6.32 6.34 -0.24
CA LEU A 78 -5.24 6.24 0.74
C LEU A 78 -4.49 7.56 0.94
N ALA A 79 -4.27 8.34 -0.12
CA ALA A 79 -3.64 9.66 0.00
C ALA A 79 -4.51 10.65 0.78
N GLY A 80 -5.84 10.56 0.67
CA GLY A 80 -6.78 11.36 1.46
C GLY A 80 -6.75 10.99 2.95
N GLU A 81 -6.70 9.70 3.26
CA GLU A 81 -6.61 9.20 4.64
C GLU A 81 -5.24 9.51 5.28
N SER A 82 -4.15 9.39 4.51
CA SER A 82 -2.78 9.61 4.99
C SER A 82 -2.50 11.06 5.41
N LYS A 83 -3.28 12.03 4.92
CA LYS A 83 -3.16 13.44 5.35
C LYS A 83 -3.66 13.68 6.78
N VAL A 84 -4.44 12.76 7.35
CA VAL A 84 -5.03 12.89 8.70
C VAL A 84 -4.06 12.43 9.79
N GLU A 85 -3.11 11.54 9.48
CA GLU A 85 -2.20 10.93 10.46
C GLU A 85 -0.82 11.63 10.58
N GLN A 86 -0.55 12.67 9.78
CA GLN A 86 0.69 13.46 9.85
C GLN A 86 0.54 14.78 10.63
N LYS A 87 -0.35 14.84 11.62
CA LYS A 87 -0.54 16.02 12.48
C LYS A 87 -0.25 15.72 13.94
#